data_AF-A0A235CLV4-F1
#
_entry.id   AF-A0A235CLV4-F1
#
_cell.length_a   1.000
_cell.length_b   1.000
_cell.length_c   1.000
_cell.angle_alpha   90.00
_cell.angle_beta   90.00
_cell.angle_gamma   90.00
#
_symmetry.space_group_name_H-M   'P 1'
#
loop_
_entity.id
_entity.type
_entity.pdbx_description
1 polymer ?
#
loop_
_entity_poly.entity_id
_entity_poly.type
_entity_poly.pdbx_seq_one_letter_code
_entity_poly.pdbx_strand_id
1 'polypeptide(L)'
;MRFTCRACGAKAIVTKNNRITADYAELYISCSQVLCGHRWVESVGYSHELAPSQLPIRDSEVFKMISRLPPAEREELLERLKKELPPVMESEPDGPKVVRRSR
;
A
#
# COMPACT_ATOMS: atom_id res chain seq x y z
N MET A 1 3.99 -12.53 5.15
CA MET A 1 3.16 -13.76 5.08
C MET A 1 3.98 -14.95 5.54
N ARG A 2 3.40 -15.83 6.35
CA ARG A 2 3.97 -17.14 6.71
C ARG A 2 3.04 -18.21 6.17
N PHE A 3 3.59 -19.20 5.47
CA PHE A 3 2.82 -20.31 4.93
C PHE A 3 3.12 -21.58 5.71
N THR A 4 2.08 -22.40 5.89
CA THR A 4 2.17 -23.71 6.55
C THR A 4 1.82 -24.79 5.55
N CYS A 5 2.62 -25.85 5.49
CA CYS A 5 2.38 -26.95 4.57
C CYS A 5 1.13 -27.73 4.97
N ARG A 6 0.11 -27.77 4.09
CA ARG A 6 -1.13 -28.54 4.30
C ARG A 6 -0.93 -30.07 4.42
N ALA A 7 0.23 -30.58 4.00
CA ALA A 7 0.52 -32.02 4.03
C ALA A 7 1.19 -32.47 5.33
N CYS A 8 2.07 -31.66 5.92
CA CYS A 8 2.86 -32.07 7.09
C CYS A 8 2.89 -31.05 8.24
N GLY A 9 2.25 -29.89 8.09
CA GLY A 9 2.22 -28.83 9.11
C GLY A 9 3.54 -28.07 9.28
N ALA A 10 4.61 -28.44 8.56
CA ALA A 10 5.87 -27.72 8.63
C ALA A 10 5.78 -26.32 8.00
N LYS A 11 6.75 -25.46 8.30
CA LYS A 11 6.89 -24.14 7.68
C LYS A 11 7.11 -24.29 6.17
N ALA A 12 6.68 -23.28 5.42
CA ALA A 12 6.92 -23.21 4.00
C ALA A 12 7.45 -21.85 3.59
N ILE A 13 8.22 -21.84 2.50
CA ILE A 13 8.93 -20.67 2.00
C ILE A 13 8.45 -20.33 0.59
N VAL A 14 8.31 -19.03 0.31
CA VAL A 14 8.05 -18.56 -1.06
C VAL A 14 9.35 -18.67 -1.85
N THR A 15 9.30 -19.38 -2.97
CA THR A 15 10.44 -19.60 -3.88
C THR A 15 10.43 -18.66 -5.08
N LYS A 16 9.24 -18.32 -5.58
CA LYS A 16 9.04 -17.36 -6.67
C LYS A 16 7.79 -16.54 -6.41
N ASN A 17 7.88 -15.25 -6.71
CA ASN A 17 6.74 -14.34 -6.72
C ASN A 17 6.48 -13.92 -8.17
N ASN A 18 5.35 -14.37 -8.74
CA ASN A 18 4.91 -14.00 -10.07
C ASN A 18 3.87 -12.88 -9.96
N ARG A 19 4.32 -11.63 -10.08
CA ARG A 19 3.42 -10.47 -10.06
C ARG A 19 2.75 -10.31 -11.41
N ILE A 20 1.42 -10.28 -11.40
CA ILE A 20 0.61 -10.14 -12.62
C ILE A 20 0.09 -8.69 -12.71
N THR A 21 -0.38 -8.13 -11.60
CA THR A 21 -0.76 -6.72 -11.49
C THR A 21 -0.16 -6.12 -10.20
N ALA A 22 -0.41 -4.83 -9.96
CA ALA A 22 -0.04 -4.19 -8.69
C ALA A 22 -0.70 -4.88 -7.47
N ASP A 23 -1.92 -5.39 -7.68
CA ASP A 23 -2.80 -5.90 -6.63
C ASP A 23 -2.91 -7.42 -6.60
N TYR A 24 -2.33 -8.15 -7.56
CA TYR A 24 -2.46 -9.60 -7.67
C TYR A 24 -1.15 -10.29 -8.06
N ALA A 25 -0.84 -11.39 -7.38
CA ALA A 25 0.33 -12.21 -7.62
C ALA A 25 0.08 -13.69 -7.32
N GLU A 26 0.84 -14.55 -8.01
CA GLU A 26 0.92 -15.98 -7.72
C GLU A 26 2.23 -16.29 -7.00
N LEU A 27 2.13 -16.91 -5.83
CA LEU A 27 3.27 -17.28 -5.02
C LEU A 27 3.55 -18.78 -5.18
N TYR A 28 4.74 -19.11 -5.65
CA TYR A 28 5.22 -20.49 -5.70
C TYR A 28 5.89 -20.83 -4.38
N ILE A 29 5.33 -21.77 -3.64
CA ILE A 29 5.71 -22.07 -2.26
C ILE A 29 6.23 -23.50 -2.19
N SER A 30 7.28 -23.71 -1.40
CA SER A 30 7.82 -25.03 -1.09
C SER A 30 7.88 -25.28 0.41
N CYS A 31 7.49 -26.47 0.84
CA CYS A 31 7.68 -26.94 2.20
C CYS A 31 9.18 -26.93 2.57
N SER A 32 9.52 -26.50 3.79
CA SER A 32 10.90 -26.51 4.26
C SER A 32 11.38 -27.91 4.65
N GLN A 33 10.46 -28.83 4.91
CA GLN A 33 10.81 -30.20 5.28
C GLN A 33 11.19 -31.01 4.04
N VAL A 34 12.47 -31.40 3.96
CA VAL A 34 13.05 -32.10 2.79
C VAL A 34 12.29 -33.38 2.45
N LEU A 35 11.91 -34.17 3.46
CA LEU A 35 11.15 -35.41 3.27
C LEU A 35 9.71 -35.18 2.79
N CYS A 36 9.13 -34.01 3.06
CA CYS A 36 7.79 -33.69 2.59
C CYS A 36 7.80 -33.26 1.12
N GLY A 37 8.75 -32.38 0.74
CA GLY A 37 8.93 -31.95 -0.64
C GLY A 37 7.74 -31.25 -1.31
N HIS A 38 6.64 -31.01 -0.58
CA HIS A 38 5.41 -30.47 -1.15
C HIS A 38 5.62 -29.05 -1.69
N ARG A 39 5.11 -28.82 -2.91
CA ARG A 39 5.18 -27.55 -3.62
C ARG A 39 3.81 -27.20 -4.15
N TRP A 40 3.42 -25.94 -4.05
CA TRP A 40 2.14 -25.47 -4.54
C TRP A 40 2.21 -24.01 -4.97
N VAL A 41 1.15 -23.55 -5.62
CA VAL A 41 0.95 -22.16 -6.00
C VAL A 41 -0.24 -21.62 -5.21
N GLU A 42 -0.10 -20.42 -4.65
CA GLU A 42 -1.18 -19.72 -3.96
C GLU A 42 -1.37 -18.32 -4.56
N SER A 43 -2.61 -18.03 -4.93
CA SER A 43 -3.03 -16.74 -5.46
C SER A 43 -3.26 -15.77 -4.32
N VAL A 44 -2.56 -14.64 -4.32
CA VAL A 44 -2.73 -13.57 -3.33
C VAL A 44 -3.14 -12.29 -4.05
N GLY A 45 -4.17 -11.63 -3.50
CA GLY A 45 -4.70 -10.40 -4.05
C GLY A 45 -5.13 -9.41 -2.98
N TYR A 46 -5.03 -8.13 -3.28
CA TYR A 46 -5.71 -7.08 -2.52
C TYR A 46 -7.23 -7.25 -2.63
N SER A 47 -7.93 -7.05 -1.52
CA SER A 47 -9.40 -7.14 -1.49
C SER A 47 -10.02 -5.77 -1.25
N HIS A 48 -9.80 -5.20 -0.07
CA HIS A 48 -10.30 -3.89 0.31
C HIS A 48 -9.49 -3.35 1.49
N GLU A 49 -9.57 -2.05 1.70
CA GLU A 49 -8.99 -1.35 2.83
C GLU A 49 -9.87 -1.54 4.07
N LEU A 50 -9.25 -1.90 5.21
CA LEU A 50 -9.93 -1.89 6.52
C LEU A 50 -9.87 -0.51 7.17
N ALA A 51 -8.84 0.27 6.84
CA ALA A 51 -8.69 1.66 7.21
C ALA A 51 -7.91 2.37 6.09
N PRO A 52 -8.31 3.59 5.70
CA PRO A 52 -7.62 4.33 4.67
C PRO A 52 -6.22 4.74 5.14
N SER A 53 -5.33 4.98 4.19
CA SER A 53 -4.00 5.52 4.47
C SER A 53 -4.10 6.86 5.21
N GLN A 54 -3.35 6.98 6.31
CA GLN A 54 -3.17 8.25 7.03
C GLN A 54 -2.07 9.12 6.42
N LEU A 55 -1.39 8.63 5.37
CA LEU A 55 -0.45 9.46 4.63
C LEU A 55 -1.23 10.64 4.02
N PRO A 56 -0.66 11.85 4.02
CA PRO A 56 -1.29 12.97 3.34
C PRO A 56 -1.59 12.56 1.90
N ILE A 57 -2.81 12.86 1.46
CA ILE A 57 -3.20 12.62 0.08
C ILE A 57 -2.16 13.32 -0.77
N ARG A 58 -1.51 12.57 -1.67
CA ARG A 58 -0.50 13.18 -2.55
C ARG A 58 -1.18 14.26 -3.36
N ASP A 59 -0.56 15.43 -3.47
CA ASP A 59 -1.13 16.58 -4.18
C ASP A 59 -1.69 16.19 -5.55
N SER A 60 -1.01 15.26 -6.24
CA SER A 60 -1.41 14.77 -7.57
C SER A 60 -2.74 14.01 -7.61
N GLU A 61 -3.19 13.40 -6.52
CA GLU A 61 -4.46 12.67 -6.46
C GLU A 61 -5.62 13.62 -6.19
N VAL A 62 -5.47 14.54 -5.21
CA VAL A 62 -6.43 15.64 -4.97
C VAL A 62 -6.61 16.46 -6.24
N PHE A 63 -5.51 16.82 -6.90
CA PHE A 63 -5.55 17.63 -8.12
C PHE A 63 -6.27 16.92 -9.27
N LYS A 64 -6.10 15.60 -9.40
CA LYS A 64 -6.85 14.80 -10.39
C LYS A 64 -8.35 14.78 -10.09
N MET A 65 -8.75 14.72 -8.82
CA MET A 65 -10.16 14.77 -8.43
C MET A 65 -10.75 16.15 -8.74
N ILE A 66 -10.08 17.24 -8.34
CA ILE A 66 -10.50 18.61 -8.64
C ILE A 66 -10.56 18.85 -10.16
N SER A 67 -9.60 18.30 -10.91
CA SER A 67 -9.53 18.45 -12.37
C SER A 67 -10.69 17.77 -13.12
N ARG A 68 -11.39 16.83 -12.48
CA ARG A 68 -12.56 16.14 -13.06
C ARG A 68 -13.89 16.87 -12.80
N LEU A 69 -13.90 17.85 -11.90
CA LEU A 69 -15.09 18.65 -11.64
C LEU A 69 -15.38 19.61 -12.80
N PRO A 70 -16.66 19.90 -13.10
CA PRO A 70 -17.06 20.98 -13.99
C PRO A 70 -16.44 22.33 -13.57
N PRO A 71 -16.19 23.26 -14.54
CA PRO A 71 -15.53 24.53 -14.24
C PRO A 71 -16.25 25.35 -13.15
N ALA A 72 -17.58 25.40 -13.18
CA ALA A 72 -18.38 26.13 -12.20
C ALA A 72 -18.24 25.57 -10.77
N GLU A 73 -18.29 24.24 -10.61
CA GLU A 73 -18.14 23.58 -9.32
C GLU A 73 -16.72 23.75 -8.77
N ARG A 74 -15.72 23.80 -9.65
CA ARG A 74 -14.32 24.02 -9.26
C ARG A 74 -14.10 25.40 -8.65
N GLU A 75 -14.67 26.44 -9.26
CA GLU A 75 -14.57 27.82 -8.76
C GLU A 75 -15.25 27.98 -7.41
N GLU A 76 -16.42 27.39 -7.22
CA GLU A 76 -17.14 27.38 -5.94
C GLU A 76 -16.32 26.69 -4.83
N LEU A 77 -15.71 25.54 -5.15
CA LEU A 77 -14.87 24.79 -4.22
C LEU A 77 -13.62 25.59 -3.79
N LEU A 78 -12.99 26.28 -4.74
CA LEU A 78 -11.83 27.14 -4.46
C LEU A 78 -12.20 28.31 -3.54
N GLU A 79 -13.34 28.96 -3.77
CA GLU A 79 -13.81 30.04 -2.91
C GLU A 79 -14.14 29.56 -1.49
N ARG A 80 -14.80 28.40 -1.35
CA ARG A 80 -15.03 27.79 -0.04
C ARG A 80 -13.72 27.47 0.69
N LEU A 81 -12.74 26.90 -0.01
CA LEU A 81 -11.44 26.55 0.59
C LEU A 81 -10.68 27.78 1.09
N LYS A 82 -10.66 28.88 0.32
CA LYS A 82 -10.02 30.14 0.76
C LYS A 82 -10.63 30.71 2.03
N LYS A 83 -11.94 30.52 2.22
CA LYS A 83 -12.68 31.02 3.39
C LYS A 83 -12.42 30.21 4.66
N GLU A 84 -12.24 28.89 4.52
CA GLU A 84 -12.12 27.95 5.65
C GLU A 84 -10.67 27.70 6.09
N LEU A 85 -9.67 27.96 5.24
CA LEU A 85 -8.27 27.72 5.60
C LEU A 85 -7.74 28.83 6.54
N PRO A 86 -7.17 28.50 7.71
CA PRO A 86 -6.39 29.46 8.49
C PRO A 86 -5.13 29.89 7.70
N PRO A 87 -4.56 31.08 7.97
CA PRO A 87 -3.31 31.50 7.34
C PRO A 87 -2.22 30.47 7.64
N VAL A 88 -1.54 30.01 6.60
CA VAL A 88 -0.48 29.00 6.66
C VAL A 88 0.62 29.50 7.60
N MET A 89 0.71 28.91 8.79
CA MET A 89 1.94 28.95 9.57
C MET A 89 2.92 27.97 8.91
N GLU A 90 3.92 28.51 8.23
CA GLU A 90 5.04 27.74 7.69
C GLU A 90 5.80 27.07 8.83
N SER A 91 5.48 25.80 9.13
CA SER A 91 6.39 24.94 9.88
C SER A 91 7.26 24.19 8.88
N GLU A 92 8.57 24.47 8.91
CA GLU A 92 9.58 23.76 8.12
C GLU A 92 9.37 22.23 8.20
N PRO A 93 9.57 21.49 7.09
CA PRO A 93 9.42 20.05 7.11
C PRO A 93 10.55 19.44 7.95
N ASP A 94 10.23 18.96 9.16
CA ASP A 94 11.13 18.14 9.98
C ASP A 94 11.37 16.84 9.20
N GLY A 95 12.49 16.80 8.47
CA GLY A 95 12.86 15.69 7.62
C GLY A 95 12.97 14.38 8.42
N PRO A 96 12.90 13.21 7.75
CA PRO A 96 12.96 11.94 8.44
C PRO A 96 14.27 11.83 9.23
N LYS A 97 14.17 11.81 10.57
CA LYS A 97 15.31 11.55 11.45
C LYS A 97 15.81 10.14 11.16
N VAL A 98 16.89 10.04 10.38
CA VAL A 98 17.57 8.78 10.08
C VAL A 98 18.20 8.27 11.36
N VAL A 99 17.45 7.46 12.12
CA VAL A 99 17.98 6.73 13.27
C VAL A 99 18.90 5.63 12.73
N ARG A 100 20.21 5.89 12.70
CA ARG A 100 21.21 4.85 12.45
C ARG A 100 21.16 3.87 13.62
N ARG A 101 20.61 2.68 13.41
CA ARG A 101 20.81 1.57 14.35
C ARG A 101 22.30 1.22 14.36
N SER A 102 22.96 1.48 15.47
CA SER A 102 24.28 0.94 15.78
C SER A 102 24.23 -0.59 15.74
N ARG A 103 25.27 -1.20 15.16
CA ARG A 103 25.46 -2.65 15.05
C ARG A 103 25.52 -3.33 16.40
#